data_AF-A0A2E9NAM5-F1
#
_entry.id   AF-A0A2E9NAM5-F1
#
_cell.length_a   1.000
_cell.length_b   1.000
_cell.length_c   1.000
_cell.angle_alpha   90.00
_cell.angle_beta   90.00
_cell.angle_gamma   90.00
#
_symmetry.space_group_name_H-M   'P 1'
#
loop_
_entity.id
_entity.type
_entity.pdbx_description
1 polymer ?
#
loop_
_entity_poly.entity_id
_entity_poly.type
_entity_poly.pdbx_seq_one_letter_code
_entity_poly.pdbx_strand_id
1 'polypeptide(L)' 'MTALLDEARSETDTQARTEVLHETSANIMEDARMIPVAAPSIIVAFQPDVVGYQAPLTAHRFDFLGVGISAAAS' A
#
# COMPACT_ATOMS: atom_id res chain seq x y z
N MET A 1 -18.57 -3.98 14.31
CA MET A 1 -17.57 -3.90 13.22
C MET A 1 -18.02 -3.01 12.06
N THR A 2 -19.20 -3.23 11.45
CA THR A 2 -19.70 -2.35 10.37
C THR A 2 -19.91 -0.90 10.82
N ALA A 3 -20.40 -0.69 12.04
CA ALA A 3 -20.62 0.65 12.60
C ALA A 3 -19.33 1.51 12.70
N LEU A 4 -18.20 0.93 13.13
CA LEU A 4 -16.92 1.65 13.25
C LEU A 4 -16.33 1.99 11.88
N LEU A 5 -16.50 1.11 10.89
CA LEU A 5 -16.09 1.39 9.50
C LEU A 5 -16.94 2.50 8.87
N ASP A 6 -18.23 2.56 9.20
CA ASP A 6 -19.11 3.63 8.73
C ASP A 6 -18.80 4.96 9.43
N GLU A 7 -18.48 4.94 10.72
CA GLU A 7 -17.99 6.10 11.47
C GLU A 7 -16.69 6.65 10.88
N ALA A 8 -15.69 5.79 10.66
CA ALA A 8 -14.43 6.18 10.02
C ALA A 8 -14.63 6.78 8.61
N ARG A 9 -15.63 6.33 7.84
CA ARG A 9 -15.96 6.88 6.51
C ARG A 9 -16.57 8.28 6.60
N SER A 10 -17.36 8.55 7.63
CA SER A 10 -17.99 9.85 7.85
C SER A 10 -17.10 10.87 8.55
N GLU A 11 -16.02 10.42 9.20
CA GLU A 11 -15.12 11.28 9.95
C GLU A 11 -14.23 12.16 9.04
N THR A 12 -14.29 13.46 9.28
CA THR A 12 -13.59 14.50 8.53
C THR A 12 -12.23 14.84 9.13
N ASP A 13 -12.10 14.73 10.45
CA ASP A 13 -10.82 14.90 11.14
C ASP A 13 -9.92 13.69 10.87
N THR A 14 -8.71 13.96 10.37
CA THR A 14 -7.80 12.90 9.95
C THR A 14 -7.24 12.11 11.13
N GLN A 15 -7.03 12.76 12.27
CA GLN A 15 -6.53 12.11 13.46
C GLN A 15 -7.62 11.24 14.09
N ALA A 16 -8.83 11.77 14.25
CA ALA A 16 -9.98 11.02 14.76
C ALA A 16 -10.29 9.80 13.87
N ARG A 17 -10.27 9.96 12.54
CA ARG A 17 -10.44 8.84 11.61
C ARG A 17 -9.37 7.76 11.79
N THR A 18 -8.13 8.16 12.06
CA THR A 18 -7.02 7.22 12.31
C THR A 18 -7.25 6.42 13.57
N GLU A 19 -7.70 7.06 14.65
CA GLU A 19 -8.02 6.41 15.93
C GLU A 19 -9.13 5.37 15.77
N VAL A 20 -10.24 5.72 15.08
CA VAL A 20 -11.34 4.79 14.79
C VAL A 20 -10.89 3.60 13.92
N LEU A 21 -10.01 3.83 12.93
CA LEU A 21 -9.47 2.76 12.10
C LEU A 21 -8.54 1.83 12.89
N HIS A 22 -7.75 2.36 13.82
CA HIS A 22 -6.92 1.56 14.71
C HIS A 22 -7.76 0.66 15.61
N GLU A 23 -8.81 1.21 16.22
CA GLU A 23 -9.76 0.44 17.04
C GLU A 23 -10.44 -0.65 16.21
N THR A 24 -10.90 -0.30 15.00
CA THR A 24 -11.50 -1.26 14.08
C THR A 24 -10.55 -2.40 13.73
N SER A 25 -9.26 -2.09 13.47
CA SER A 25 -8.25 -3.09 13.18
C SER A 25 -7.98 -4.02 14.36
N ALA A 26 -7.96 -3.49 15.60
CA ALA A 26 -7.79 -4.30 16.80
C ALA A 26 -8.95 -5.29 16.96
N ASN A 27 -10.19 -4.81 16.80
CA ASN A 27 -11.39 -5.63 16.88
C ASN A 27 -11.42 -6.71 15.78
N ILE A 28 -10.98 -6.37 14.55
CA ILE A 28 -10.84 -7.37 13.48
C ILE A 28 -9.86 -8.46 13.87
N MET A 29 -8.69 -8.10 14.42
CA MET A 29 -7.65 -9.08 14.76
C MET A 29 -8.04 -10.02 15.89
N GLU A 30 -8.87 -9.57 16.85
CA GLU A 30 -9.38 -10.41 17.94
C GLU A 30 -10.35 -11.48 17.41
N ASP A 31 -11.25 -11.11 16.49
CA ASP A 31 -12.26 -12.01 15.92
C ASP A 31 -11.83 -12.65 14.58
N ALA A 32 -10.62 -12.36 14.10
CA ALA A 32 -10.18 -12.74 12.76
C ALA A 32 -10.05 -14.26 12.61
N ARG A 33 -10.73 -14.79 11.58
CA ARG A 33 -10.48 -16.15 11.07
C ARG A 33 -9.25 -16.23 10.14
N MET A 34 -8.57 -15.11 9.90
CA MET A 34 -7.37 -15.02 9.10
C MET A 34 -6.22 -14.49 9.94
N ILE A 35 -5.11 -15.21 9.97
CA ILE A 35 -3.89 -14.80 10.66
C ILE A 35 -2.94 -14.24 9.61
N PRO A 36 -2.56 -12.95 9.67
CA PRO A 36 -1.55 -12.40 8.77
C PRO A 36 -0.21 -13.09 9.04
N VAL A 37 0.31 -13.83 8.06
CA VAL A 37 1.60 -14.55 8.20
C VAL A 37 2.77 -13.69 7.74
N ALA A 38 2.57 -12.88 6.69
CA ALA A 38 3.58 -12.00 6.13
C ALA A 38 2.94 -10.84 5.38
N ALA A 39 3.68 -9.73 5.27
CA ALA A 39 3.41 -8.64 4.34
C ALA A 39 4.43 -8.75 3.19
N PRO A 40 4.12 -9.45 2.08
CA PRO A 40 5.08 -9.68 1.01
C PRO A 40 5.48 -8.36 0.34
N SER A 41 6.77 -8.15 0.14
CA SER A 41 7.29 -7.06 -0.66
C SER A 41 7.37 -7.46 -2.14
N ILE A 42 7.26 -6.47 -3.02
CA ILE A 42 7.47 -6.67 -4.46
C ILE A 42 8.94 -6.43 -4.75
N ILE A 43 9.65 -7.48 -5.15
CA ILE A 43 11.05 -7.38 -5.58
C ILE A 43 11.05 -7.18 -7.10
N VAL A 44 11.69 -6.09 -7.55
CA VAL A 44 11.83 -5.77 -8.98
C VAL A 44 13.30 -5.71 -9.36
N ALA A 45 13.65 -6.35 -10.46
CA ALA A 45 14.98 -6.27 -11.06
C ALA A 45 14.87 -5.58 -12.43
N PHE A 46 15.81 -4.69 -12.73
CA PHE A 46 15.90 -3.98 -14.01
C PHE A 46 17.37 -3.79 -14.40
N GLN A 47 17.61 -3.48 -15.68
CA GLN A 47 18.98 -3.26 -16.17
C GLN A 47 19.57 -1.97 -15.57
N PRO A 48 20.90 -1.89 -15.34
CA PRO A 48 21.53 -0.75 -14.66
C PRO A 48 21.34 0.61 -15.34
N ASP A 49 21.02 0.61 -16.63
CA ASP A 49 20.81 1.79 -17.46
C ASP A 49 19.37 2.31 -17.47
N VAL A 50 18.44 1.62 -16.80
CA VAL A 50 17.06 2.08 -16.64
C VAL A 50 17.02 3.23 -15.65
N VAL A 51 16.41 4.34 -16.07
CA VAL A 51 16.24 5.55 -15.26
C VAL A 51 14.76 5.92 -15.15
N GLY A 52 14.40 6.61 -14.05
CA GLY A 52 13.05 7.11 -13.83
C GLY A 52 12.03 6.06 -13.36
N TYR A 53 12.42 4.79 -13.23
CA TYR A 53 11.54 3.74 -12.71
C TYR A 53 11.28 3.90 -11.20
N GLN A 54 10.02 3.80 -10.80
CA GLN A 54 9.59 3.80 -9.42
C GLN A 54 8.89 2.47 -9.09
N ALA A 55 9.22 1.91 -7.93
CA ALA A 55 8.57 0.70 -7.45
C ALA A 55 7.06 0.95 -7.25
N PRO A 56 6.20 0.00 -7.65
CA PRO A 56 4.77 0.21 -7.61
C PRO A 56 4.21 0.17 -6.19
N LEU A 57 3.24 1.04 -5.91
CA LEU A 57 2.53 1.08 -4.62
C LEU A 57 1.61 -0.13 -4.41
N THR A 58 1.24 -0.84 -5.49
CA THR A 58 0.38 -2.01 -5.44
C THR A 58 0.91 -3.10 -6.37
N ALA A 59 0.62 -4.36 -6.06
CA ALA A 59 1.07 -5.52 -6.84
C ALA A 59 0.50 -5.59 -8.27
N HIS A 60 -0.49 -4.76 -8.60
CA HIS A 60 -1.26 -4.87 -9.84
C HIS A 60 -0.88 -3.86 -10.92
N ARG A 61 0.01 -2.91 -10.63
CA ARG A 61 0.34 -1.84 -11.59
C ARG A 61 1.81 -1.52 -11.61
N PHE A 62 2.48 -1.92 -12.69
CA PHE A 62 3.79 -1.38 -13.07
C PHE A 62 3.56 -0.13 -13.91
N ASP A 63 4.03 1.02 -13.41
CA ASP A 63 3.93 2.29 -14.15
C ASP A 63 5.26 2.57 -14.85
N PHE A 64 5.20 2.73 -16.17
CA PHE A 64 6.37 3.03 -17.00
C PHE A 64 6.38 4.47 -17.50
N LEU A 65 5.46 5.31 -17.00
CA LEU A 65 5.43 6.72 -17.34
C LEU A 65 6.71 7.41 -16.82
N GLY A 66 7.47 8.03 -17.73
CA GLY A 66 8.74 8.68 -17.39
C GLY A 66 9.93 7.73 -17.26
N VAL A 67 9.76 6.45 -17.58
CA VAL A 67 10.85 5.47 -17.60
C VAL A 67 11.59 5.54 -18.93
N GLY A 68 12.92 5.51 -18.87
CA GLY A 68 13.77 5.54 -20.05
C GLY A 68 15.07 4.76 -19.85
N ILE A 69 15.90 4.79 -20.89
CA ILE A 69 17.26 4.23 -20.89
C ILE A 69 18.27 5.36 -20.94
N SER A 70 19.30 5.31 -20.10
CA SER A 70 20.35 6.32 -20.08
C SER A 70 21.22 6.25 -21.35
N ALA A 71 21.64 7.41 -21.88
CA ALA A 71 22.47 7.49 -23.09
C ALA A 71 23.89 6.89 -22.92
N ALA A 72 24.33 6.62 -21.69
CA ALA A 72 25.60 5.98 -21.41
C ALA A 72 25.60 4.46 -21.68
N ALA A 73 24.47 3.90 -22.10
CA ALA A 73 24.30 2.48 -22.39
C ALA A 73 24.64 2.09 -23.85
N SER A 74 25.14 3.04 -24.66
CA SER A 74 25.52 2.83 -26.07
C SER A 74 27.03 2.69 -26.25
#